data_AF-A0A7C5CID6-F1
#
_entry.id   AF-A0A7C5CID6-F1
#
_cell.length_a   1.000
_cell.length_b   1.000
_cell.length_c   1.000
_cell.angle_alpha   90.00
_cell.angle_beta   90.00
_cell.angle_gamma   90.00
#
_symmetry.space_group_name_H-M   'P 1'
#
loop_
_entity.id
_entity.type
_entity.pdbx_description
1 polymer ?
#
loop_
_entity_poly.entity_id
_entity_poly.type
_entity_poly.pdbx_seq_one_letter_code
_entity_poly.pdbx_strand_id
1 'polypeptide(L)'
;MLRRNWWLVILMVFGITGALLADVCEQAEREIARTDELITEAEPTIMGSGNEEAIALYEQGVEVQEQARSLYSEGNCLAAMRKTHEARALVRRALALVRAGGAIPDSSGFPFPGTTPSPSMVERYLNETDDIIARNEPTIRESGNAMAIELLNRAIELQTNAWDEFHAGHYNRAFMLSRQARTLVERALRLVETPLPPIPGVDSSRVARELERTDGIIEEYRDTITSSGDERAIELFTHATETEGDAHSAYGEGRYGEALRLTLEARALVMRAIRMISGPGRVDSSFVAEALARTDRLLERASAIPCSSSEARELLNEATETQASARTAFEAGNYREALRLTNLARSLALRAIRLCGGGAGPVATSDSAMVANELARTDALIAELGPAINASGNPEAISTFNEGVSHQDEAYAHFSAGEYRDALAETRIARQLVIQAAMMAGVPIPGGPGCPGGGGPGGGGR
;
A
#
# COMPACT_ATOMS: atom_id res chain seq x y z
N MET A 1 49.26 28.42 -8.86
CA MET A 1 48.52 28.61 -7.59
C MET A 1 47.33 27.66 -7.39
N LEU A 2 46.90 26.84 -8.36
CA LEU A 2 45.74 25.93 -8.22
C LEU A 2 45.99 24.56 -7.55
N ARG A 3 47.23 24.17 -7.24
CA ARG A 3 47.53 22.87 -6.60
C ARG A 3 47.48 22.87 -5.07
N ARG A 4 47.27 24.02 -4.42
CA ARG A 4 47.37 24.17 -2.96
C ARG A 4 46.02 24.07 -2.23
N ASN A 5 44.89 24.08 -2.96
CA ASN A 5 43.54 23.95 -2.38
C ASN A 5 42.99 22.52 -2.35
N TRP A 6 43.56 21.57 -3.09
CA TRP A 6 43.08 20.18 -3.11
C TRP A 6 43.34 19.42 -1.79
N TRP A 7 44.41 19.75 -1.07
CA TRP A 7 44.73 19.14 0.22
C TRP A 7 43.73 19.50 1.34
N LEU A 8 43.13 20.69 1.28
CA LEU A 8 42.12 21.13 2.26
C LEU A 8 40.77 20.44 2.06
N VAL A 9 40.39 20.16 0.80
CA VAL A 9 39.14 19.44 0.50
C VAL A 9 39.25 17.96 0.88
N ILE A 10 40.40 17.31 0.63
CA ILE A 10 40.62 15.92 1.05
C ILE A 10 40.60 15.81 2.58
N LEU A 11 41.23 16.72 3.32
CA LEU A 11 41.18 16.72 4.79
C LEU A 11 39.78 16.98 5.37
N MET A 12 38.92 17.78 4.70
CA MET A 12 37.52 17.95 5.12
C MET A 12 36.67 16.71 4.87
N VAL A 13 36.84 16.02 3.73
CA VAL A 13 36.06 14.81 3.42
C VAL A 13 36.42 13.64 4.35
N PHE A 14 37.69 13.49 4.73
CA PHE A 14 38.11 12.48 5.72
C PHE A 14 37.66 12.82 7.16
N GLY A 15 37.45 14.10 7.49
CA GLY A 15 36.94 14.52 8.81
C GLY A 15 35.44 14.24 9.00
N ILE A 16 34.65 14.32 7.93
CA ILE A 16 33.19 14.12 7.99
C ILE A 16 32.84 12.62 8.09
N THR A 17 33.58 11.74 7.42
CA THR A 17 33.33 10.29 7.49
C THR A 17 33.67 9.68 8.86
N GLY A 18 34.65 10.24 9.58
CA GLY A 18 35.00 9.78 10.93
C GLY A 18 33.92 10.05 11.99
N ALA A 19 33.22 11.18 11.90
CA ALA A 19 32.19 11.56 12.87
C ALA A 19 30.92 10.69 12.73
N LEU A 20 30.51 10.38 11.50
CA LEU A 20 29.35 9.51 11.24
C LEU A 20 29.61 8.06 11.67
N LEU A 21 30.82 7.55 11.47
CA LEU A 21 31.18 6.18 11.91
C LEU A 21 31.19 6.05 13.43
N ALA A 22 31.61 7.09 14.16
CA ALA A 22 31.61 7.09 15.62
C ALA A 22 30.19 6.98 16.20
N ASP A 23 29.23 7.72 15.62
CA ASP A 23 27.82 7.72 16.06
C ASP A 23 27.15 6.36 15.84
N VAL A 24 27.40 5.72 14.70
CA VAL A 24 26.89 4.37 14.40
C VAL A 24 27.42 3.32 15.39
N CYS A 25 28.69 3.41 15.79
CA CYS A 25 29.25 2.50 16.78
C CYS A 25 28.68 2.74 18.19
N GLU A 26 28.49 3.99 18.60
CA GLU A 26 27.83 4.31 19.87
C GLU A 26 26.38 3.82 19.91
N GLN A 27 25.66 3.89 18.79
CA GLN A 27 24.33 3.32 18.66
C GLN A 27 24.35 1.78 18.73
N ALA A 28 25.30 1.14 18.05
CA ALA A 28 25.46 -0.31 18.09
C ALA A 28 25.70 -0.81 19.53
N GLU A 29 26.55 -0.13 20.30
CA GLU A 29 26.81 -0.47 21.71
C GLU A 29 25.54 -0.42 22.57
N ARG A 30 24.74 0.65 22.42
CA ARG A 30 23.47 0.81 23.14
C ARG A 30 22.47 -0.30 22.79
N GLU A 31 22.38 -0.68 21.52
CA GLU A 31 21.46 -1.73 21.08
C GLU A 31 21.92 -3.13 21.53
N ILE A 32 23.24 -3.39 21.55
CA ILE A 32 23.81 -4.63 22.11
C ILE A 32 23.46 -4.73 23.59
N ALA A 33 23.70 -3.68 24.37
CA ALA A 33 23.41 -3.66 25.81
C ALA A 33 21.91 -3.92 26.11
N ARG A 34 21.00 -3.30 25.35
CA ARG A 34 19.55 -3.54 25.48
C ARG A 34 19.14 -4.98 25.18
N THR A 35 19.76 -5.61 24.17
CA THR A 35 19.47 -7.01 23.84
C THR A 35 20.05 -7.96 24.90
N ASP A 36 21.22 -7.65 25.46
CA ASP A 36 21.82 -8.42 26.56
C ASP A 36 20.94 -8.39 27.83
N GLU A 37 20.34 -7.23 28.14
CA GLU A 37 19.36 -7.09 29.22
C GLU A 37 18.12 -7.97 28.96
N LEU A 38 17.53 -7.90 27.75
CA LEU A 38 16.39 -8.73 27.38
C LEU A 38 16.70 -10.24 27.47
N ILE A 39 17.87 -10.67 27.02
CA ILE A 39 18.31 -12.07 27.10
C ILE A 39 18.36 -12.51 28.57
N THR A 40 19.00 -11.70 29.42
CA THR A 40 19.14 -11.97 30.86
C THR A 40 17.78 -12.05 31.57
N GLU A 41 16.85 -11.15 31.24
CA GLU A 41 15.50 -11.17 31.81
C GLU A 41 14.65 -12.35 31.32
N ALA A 42 14.83 -12.75 30.06
CA ALA A 42 14.04 -13.80 29.43
C ALA A 42 14.45 -15.21 29.88
N GLU A 43 15.73 -15.41 30.19
CA GLU A 43 16.34 -16.71 30.54
C GLU A 43 15.55 -17.52 31.58
N PRO A 44 15.26 -17.03 32.80
CA PRO A 44 14.57 -17.83 33.81
C PRO A 44 13.14 -18.22 33.39
N THR A 45 12.49 -17.35 32.61
CA THR A 45 11.13 -17.60 32.11
C THR A 45 11.13 -18.70 31.06
N ILE A 46 12.10 -18.66 30.13
CA ILE A 46 12.19 -19.61 29.01
C ILE A 46 12.69 -20.96 29.49
N MET A 47 13.79 -20.98 30.24
CA MET A 47 14.34 -22.22 30.78
C MET A 47 13.39 -22.89 31.77
N GLY A 48 12.66 -22.11 32.57
CA GLY A 48 11.67 -22.61 33.52
C GLY A 48 10.39 -23.16 32.90
N SER A 49 10.12 -22.90 31.60
CA SER A 49 8.88 -23.34 30.96
C SER A 49 8.88 -24.80 30.51
N GLY A 50 10.06 -25.41 30.38
CA GLY A 50 10.21 -26.77 29.82
C GLY A 50 9.78 -26.91 28.36
N ASN A 51 9.67 -25.81 27.62
CA ASN A 51 9.30 -25.83 26.20
C ASN A 51 10.56 -25.92 25.34
N GLU A 52 10.85 -27.11 24.79
CA GLU A 52 12.06 -27.37 24.01
C GLU A 52 12.22 -26.43 22.80
N GLU A 53 11.13 -26.06 22.12
CA GLU A 53 11.17 -25.15 20.97
C GLU A 53 11.53 -23.72 21.41
N ALA A 54 10.97 -23.25 22.53
CA ALA A 54 11.30 -21.94 23.08
C ALA A 54 12.76 -21.87 23.54
N ILE A 55 13.26 -22.95 24.16
CA ILE A 55 14.65 -23.07 24.60
C ILE A 55 15.59 -23.04 23.39
N ALA A 56 15.31 -23.81 22.33
CA ALA A 56 16.14 -23.83 21.12
C ALA A 56 16.22 -22.45 20.43
N LEU A 57 15.09 -21.74 20.31
CA LEU A 57 15.07 -20.38 19.75
C LEU A 57 15.83 -19.37 20.62
N TYR A 58 15.74 -19.51 21.93
CA TYR A 58 16.50 -18.69 22.86
C TYR A 58 18.00 -18.91 22.75
N GLU A 59 18.45 -20.18 22.73
CA GLU A 59 19.86 -20.54 22.54
C GLU A 59 20.41 -20.00 21.22
N GLN A 60 19.65 -20.12 20.12
CA GLN A 60 20.02 -19.51 18.84
C GLN A 60 20.12 -17.98 18.93
N GLY A 61 19.21 -17.33 19.66
CA GLY A 61 19.26 -15.89 19.91
C GLY A 61 20.53 -15.46 20.66
N VAL A 62 20.96 -16.24 21.66
CA VAL A 62 22.21 -16.02 22.41
C VAL A 62 23.43 -16.16 21.50
N GLU A 63 23.49 -17.20 20.67
CA GLU A 63 24.61 -17.40 19.72
C GLU A 63 24.72 -16.23 18.72
N VAL A 64 23.59 -15.80 18.14
CA VAL A 64 23.56 -14.65 17.21
C VAL A 64 24.01 -13.37 17.91
N GLN A 65 23.68 -13.19 19.18
CA GLN A 65 24.13 -12.04 19.98
C GLN A 65 25.64 -12.08 20.25
N GLU A 66 26.24 -13.25 20.48
CA GLU A 66 27.69 -13.39 20.60
C GLU A 66 28.41 -13.02 19.29
N GLN A 67 27.86 -13.42 18.14
CA GLN A 67 28.36 -13.00 16.83
C GLN A 67 28.29 -11.48 16.66
N ALA A 68 27.21 -10.84 17.13
CA ALA A 68 27.09 -9.38 17.11
C ALA A 68 28.20 -8.70 17.93
N ARG A 69 28.53 -9.22 19.11
CA ARG A 69 29.64 -8.70 19.94
C ARG A 69 31.01 -8.88 19.26
N SER A 70 31.25 -10.01 18.60
CA SER A 70 32.48 -10.22 17.82
C SER A 70 32.61 -9.17 16.72
N LEU A 71 31.57 -8.99 15.91
CA LEU A 71 31.53 -7.99 14.84
C LEU A 71 31.74 -6.56 15.36
N TYR A 72 31.17 -6.23 16.52
CA TYR A 72 31.39 -4.93 17.16
C TYR A 72 32.86 -4.74 17.56
N SER A 73 33.48 -5.75 18.18
CA SER A 73 34.90 -5.70 18.57
C SER A 73 35.87 -5.61 17.39
N GLU A 74 35.47 -6.09 16.22
CA GLU A 74 36.19 -5.97 14.95
C GLU A 74 36.01 -4.59 14.28
N GLY A 75 35.18 -3.71 14.85
CA GLY A 75 34.86 -2.39 14.31
C GLY A 75 33.76 -2.40 13.24
N ASN A 76 33.06 -3.52 13.03
CA ASN A 76 31.98 -3.64 12.06
C ASN A 76 30.60 -3.37 12.69
N CYS A 77 30.40 -2.11 13.09
CA CYS A 77 29.24 -1.67 13.89
C CYS A 77 27.88 -1.90 13.19
N LEU A 78 27.79 -1.70 11.86
CA LEU A 78 26.55 -1.95 11.10
C LEU A 78 26.16 -3.43 11.03
N ALA A 79 27.14 -4.33 10.86
CA ALA A 79 26.88 -5.75 10.87
C ALA A 79 26.46 -6.23 12.27
N ALA A 80 27.11 -5.69 13.32
CA ALA A 80 26.74 -5.95 14.70
C ALA A 80 25.29 -5.55 15.01
N MET A 81 24.83 -4.38 14.54
CA MET A 81 23.43 -3.95 14.73
C MET A 81 22.42 -4.89 14.09
N ARG A 82 22.67 -5.32 12.84
CA ARG A 82 21.78 -6.27 12.15
C ARG A 82 21.65 -7.58 12.92
N LYS A 83 22.78 -8.13 13.38
CA LYS A 83 22.80 -9.35 14.21
C LYS A 83 22.09 -9.16 15.55
N THR A 84 22.26 -8.00 16.18
CA THR A 84 21.57 -7.66 17.43
C THR A 84 20.04 -7.62 17.28
N HIS A 85 19.53 -7.11 16.15
CA HIS A 85 18.08 -7.13 15.87
C HIS A 85 17.55 -8.54 15.60
N GLU A 86 18.33 -9.36 14.87
CA GLU A 86 18.03 -10.78 14.63
C GLU A 86 17.93 -11.56 15.96
N ALA A 87 18.95 -11.42 16.83
CA ALA A 87 18.96 -12.02 18.16
C ALA A 87 17.72 -11.63 19.00
N ARG A 88 17.39 -10.33 19.02
CA ARG A 88 16.21 -9.82 19.74
C ARG A 88 14.90 -10.41 19.22
N ALA A 89 14.77 -10.60 17.91
CA ALA A 89 13.57 -11.21 17.33
C ALA A 89 13.42 -12.68 17.77
N LEU A 90 14.52 -13.45 17.80
CA LEU A 90 14.53 -14.84 18.27
C LEU A 90 14.10 -14.94 19.74
N VAL A 91 14.68 -14.12 20.62
CA VAL A 91 14.36 -14.11 22.05
C VAL A 91 12.90 -13.72 22.31
N ARG A 92 12.37 -12.72 21.57
CA ARG A 92 10.94 -12.34 21.67
C ARG A 92 10.01 -13.47 21.22
N ARG A 93 10.38 -14.21 20.18
CA ARG A 93 9.62 -15.37 19.70
C ARG A 93 9.62 -16.50 20.73
N ALA A 94 10.76 -16.76 21.38
CA ALA A 94 10.85 -17.72 22.47
C ALA A 94 9.98 -17.32 23.68
N LEU A 95 9.99 -16.05 24.08
CA LEU A 95 9.08 -15.55 25.12
C LEU A 95 7.60 -15.69 24.74
N ALA A 96 7.25 -15.45 23.48
CA ALA A 96 5.88 -15.62 22.99
C ALA A 96 5.43 -17.09 23.07
N LEU A 97 6.31 -18.04 22.69
CA LEU A 97 6.10 -19.48 22.83
C LEU A 97 5.77 -19.90 24.26
N VAL A 98 6.54 -19.38 25.22
CA VAL A 98 6.34 -19.67 26.65
C VAL A 98 5.03 -19.09 27.15
N ARG A 99 4.72 -17.82 26.83
CA ARG A 99 3.46 -17.17 27.24
C ARG A 99 2.23 -17.86 26.66
N ALA A 100 2.36 -18.43 25.47
CA ALA A 100 1.29 -19.15 24.82
C ALA A 100 1.12 -20.60 25.32
N GLY A 101 1.87 -21.02 26.35
CA GLY A 101 1.78 -22.36 26.92
C GLY A 101 2.25 -23.46 25.96
N GLY A 102 3.15 -23.14 25.03
CA GLY A 102 3.66 -24.07 24.01
C GLY A 102 2.75 -24.29 22.81
N ALA A 103 1.63 -23.57 22.70
CA ALA A 103 0.88 -23.45 21.46
C ALA A 103 1.01 -22.01 20.98
N ILE A 104 1.95 -21.68 20.08
CA ILE A 104 1.98 -20.33 19.50
C ILE A 104 0.67 -20.10 18.72
N PRO A 105 -0.20 -19.13 19.08
CA PRO A 105 -0.88 -18.37 18.06
C PRO A 105 0.17 -17.44 17.46
N ASP A 106 0.47 -17.58 16.17
CA ASP A 106 1.35 -16.61 15.52
C ASP A 106 0.73 -15.21 15.63
N SER A 107 1.49 -14.17 15.28
CA SER A 107 1.02 -12.78 15.28
C SER A 107 -0.17 -12.50 14.36
N SER A 108 -0.73 -13.51 13.71
CA SER A 108 -1.96 -13.46 12.93
C SER A 108 -3.12 -14.29 13.52
N GLY A 109 -2.91 -14.99 14.64
CA GLY A 109 -3.92 -15.82 15.29
C GLY A 109 -4.36 -17.03 14.44
N PHE A 110 -3.51 -17.49 13.52
CA PHE A 110 -3.83 -18.64 12.67
C PHE A 110 -3.33 -19.95 13.30
N PRO A 111 -4.15 -21.00 13.35
CA PRO A 111 -3.64 -22.37 13.42
C PRO A 111 -2.75 -22.64 12.20
N PHE A 112 -1.63 -23.34 12.39
CA PHE A 112 -0.87 -23.85 11.25
C PHE A 112 -1.79 -24.61 10.29
N PRO A 113 -1.61 -24.50 8.96
CA PRO A 113 -2.34 -25.32 8.00
C PRO A 113 -2.17 -26.79 8.37
N GLY A 114 -3.24 -27.42 8.87
CA GLY A 114 -3.25 -28.81 9.32
C GLY A 114 -3.57 -29.04 10.80
N THR A 115 -3.55 -28.00 11.65
CA THR A 115 -4.03 -28.12 13.04
C THR A 115 -5.50 -27.74 13.13
N THR A 116 -6.37 -28.73 13.42
CA THR A 116 -7.78 -28.46 13.70
C THR A 116 -7.92 -27.82 15.08
N PRO A 117 -8.57 -26.65 15.21
CA PRO A 117 -8.76 -26.00 16.50
C PRO A 117 -9.62 -26.91 17.39
N SER A 118 -9.27 -26.96 18.68
CA SER A 118 -10.03 -27.77 19.63
C SER A 118 -11.45 -27.22 19.81
N PRO A 119 -12.45 -28.06 20.14
CA PRO A 119 -13.82 -27.60 20.35
C PRO A 119 -13.92 -26.48 21.40
N SER A 120 -13.21 -26.61 22.53
CA SER A 120 -13.20 -25.60 23.59
C SER A 120 -12.60 -24.27 23.16
N MET A 121 -11.61 -24.28 22.26
CA MET A 121 -11.02 -23.06 21.70
C MET A 121 -12.01 -22.34 20.79
N VAL A 122 -12.70 -23.08 19.91
CA VAL A 122 -13.67 -22.51 18.97
C VAL A 122 -14.88 -21.97 19.72
N GLU A 123 -15.38 -22.70 20.72
CA GLU A 123 -16.48 -22.24 21.58
C GLU A 123 -16.14 -20.92 22.29
N ARG A 124 -14.94 -20.81 22.87
CA ARG A 124 -14.49 -19.56 23.49
C ARG A 124 -14.45 -18.41 22.47
N TYR A 125 -13.92 -18.67 21.27
CA TYR A 125 -13.81 -17.65 20.22
C TYR A 125 -15.19 -17.19 19.70
N LEU A 126 -16.14 -18.11 19.59
CA LEU A 126 -17.52 -17.80 19.21
C LEU A 126 -18.17 -16.90 20.27
N ASN A 127 -18.10 -17.27 21.54
CA ASN A 127 -18.63 -16.46 22.64
C ASN A 127 -18.00 -15.06 22.70
N GLU A 128 -16.68 -14.95 22.54
CA GLU A 128 -16.01 -13.64 22.48
C GLU A 128 -16.52 -12.77 21.32
N THR A 129 -16.83 -13.38 20.18
CA THR A 129 -17.34 -12.66 19.02
C THR A 129 -18.79 -12.22 19.23
N ASP A 130 -19.63 -13.02 19.89
CA ASP A 130 -20.97 -12.63 20.31
C ASP A 130 -20.93 -11.44 21.26
N ASP A 131 -20.03 -11.46 22.25
CA ASP A 131 -19.84 -10.35 23.20
C ASP A 131 -19.44 -9.06 22.48
N ILE A 132 -18.59 -9.15 21.45
CA ILE A 132 -18.19 -8.01 20.63
C ILE A 132 -19.37 -7.48 19.81
N ILE A 133 -20.15 -8.35 19.18
CA ILE A 133 -21.34 -7.94 18.42
C ILE A 133 -22.33 -7.25 19.36
N ALA A 134 -22.69 -7.89 20.47
CA ALA A 134 -23.69 -7.39 21.41
C ALA A 134 -23.29 -6.04 22.03
N ARG A 135 -22.00 -5.85 22.34
CA ARG A 135 -21.49 -4.59 22.91
C ARG A 135 -21.53 -3.43 21.92
N ASN A 136 -21.30 -3.70 20.64
CA ASN A 136 -21.11 -2.67 19.61
C ASN A 136 -22.33 -2.42 18.73
N GLU A 137 -23.29 -3.36 18.72
CA GLU A 137 -24.52 -3.24 17.94
C GLU A 137 -25.30 -1.95 18.19
N PRO A 138 -25.54 -1.51 19.46
CA PRO A 138 -26.25 -0.25 19.71
C PRO A 138 -25.53 0.95 19.08
N THR A 139 -24.22 1.09 19.31
CA THR A 139 -23.40 2.18 18.76
C THR A 139 -23.46 2.22 17.23
N ILE A 140 -23.34 1.05 16.58
CA ILE A 140 -23.37 0.98 15.12
C ILE A 140 -24.76 1.32 14.57
N ARG A 141 -25.83 0.82 15.18
CA ARG A 141 -27.20 1.11 14.74
C ARG A 141 -27.59 2.58 14.98
N GLU A 142 -27.24 3.14 16.12
CA GLU A 142 -27.51 4.52 16.49
C GLU A 142 -26.74 5.53 15.63
N SER A 143 -25.61 5.14 15.03
CA SER A 143 -24.84 5.99 14.14
C SER A 143 -25.60 6.45 12.88
N GLY A 144 -26.64 5.70 12.48
CA GLY A 144 -27.36 5.93 11.22
C GLY A 144 -26.52 5.66 9.95
N ASN A 145 -25.28 5.17 10.08
CA ASN A 145 -24.43 4.87 8.93
C ASN A 145 -24.89 3.56 8.26
N ALA A 146 -25.57 3.67 7.13
CA ALA A 146 -26.15 2.53 6.41
C ALA A 146 -25.13 1.42 6.10
N MET A 147 -23.91 1.79 5.68
CA MET A 147 -22.83 0.84 5.38
C MET A 147 -22.34 0.11 6.63
N ALA A 148 -22.18 0.82 7.76
CA ALA A 148 -21.81 0.20 9.03
C ALA A 148 -22.90 -0.78 9.51
N ILE A 149 -24.18 -0.41 9.34
CA ILE A 149 -25.33 -1.25 9.66
C ILE A 149 -25.36 -2.51 8.78
N GLU A 150 -25.11 -2.38 7.48
CA GLU A 150 -25.02 -3.54 6.56
C GLU A 150 -23.91 -4.51 6.98
N LEU A 151 -22.71 -3.98 7.27
CA LEU A 151 -21.58 -4.78 7.76
C LEU A 151 -21.91 -5.51 9.07
N LEU A 152 -22.60 -4.84 10.00
CA LEU A 152 -23.06 -5.46 11.24
C LEU A 152 -24.07 -6.58 10.98
N ASN A 153 -25.09 -6.34 10.15
CA ASN A 153 -26.09 -7.37 9.85
C ASN A 153 -25.43 -8.61 9.21
N ARG A 154 -24.45 -8.39 8.31
CA ARG A 154 -23.70 -9.50 7.72
C ARG A 154 -22.81 -10.21 8.73
N ALA A 155 -22.23 -9.50 9.70
CA ALA A 155 -21.47 -10.09 10.79
C ALA A 155 -22.36 -11.02 11.65
N ILE A 156 -23.56 -10.57 12.01
CA ILE A 156 -24.54 -11.35 12.78
C ILE A 156 -24.88 -12.65 12.03
N GLU A 157 -25.19 -12.56 10.73
CA GLU A 157 -25.50 -13.75 9.92
C GLU A 157 -24.32 -14.74 9.86
N LEU A 158 -23.08 -14.24 9.66
CA LEU A 158 -21.89 -15.09 9.66
C LEU A 158 -21.67 -15.77 11.02
N GLN A 159 -21.91 -15.05 12.10
CA GLN A 159 -21.76 -15.57 13.46
C GLN A 159 -22.83 -16.60 13.80
N THR A 160 -24.08 -16.42 13.35
CA THR A 160 -25.12 -17.45 13.46
C THR A 160 -24.72 -18.73 12.71
N ASN A 161 -24.27 -18.60 11.47
CA ASN A 161 -23.77 -19.74 10.70
C ASN A 161 -22.55 -20.39 11.36
N ALA A 162 -21.70 -19.61 12.03
CA ALA A 162 -20.54 -20.13 12.74
C ALA A 162 -20.95 -21.05 13.90
N TRP A 163 -21.99 -20.67 14.65
CA TRP A 163 -22.58 -21.54 15.68
C TRP A 163 -23.19 -22.80 15.09
N ASP A 164 -23.91 -22.72 13.98
CA ASP A 164 -24.49 -23.92 13.33
C ASP A 164 -23.39 -24.91 12.92
N GLU A 165 -22.31 -24.42 12.31
CA GLU A 165 -21.16 -25.25 11.92
C GLU A 165 -20.42 -25.83 13.14
N PHE A 166 -20.41 -25.13 14.27
CA PHE A 166 -19.82 -25.63 15.53
C PHE A 166 -20.62 -26.82 16.07
N HIS A 167 -21.94 -26.70 16.14
CA HIS A 167 -22.82 -27.77 16.60
C HIS A 167 -22.82 -28.98 15.65
N ALA A 168 -22.56 -28.76 14.36
CA ALA A 168 -22.34 -29.82 13.38
C ALA A 168 -20.97 -30.52 13.50
N GLY A 169 -20.09 -30.06 14.40
CA GLY A 169 -18.74 -30.60 14.59
C GLY A 169 -17.70 -30.09 13.58
N HIS A 170 -18.03 -29.08 12.75
CA HIS A 170 -17.14 -28.49 11.77
C HIS A 170 -16.33 -27.33 12.35
N TYR A 171 -15.53 -27.60 13.38
CA TYR A 171 -14.82 -26.60 14.19
C TYR A 171 -13.95 -25.61 13.39
N ASN A 172 -13.23 -26.09 12.37
CA ASN A 172 -12.44 -25.22 11.47
C ASN A 172 -13.30 -24.16 10.77
N ARG A 173 -14.46 -24.57 10.27
CA ARG A 173 -15.35 -23.70 9.50
C ARG A 173 -16.06 -22.70 10.40
N ALA A 174 -16.54 -23.16 11.55
CA ALA A 174 -17.08 -22.31 12.61
C ALA A 174 -16.10 -21.20 13.00
N PHE A 175 -14.84 -21.56 13.29
CA PHE A 175 -13.80 -20.59 13.64
C PHE A 175 -13.57 -19.55 12.54
N MET A 176 -13.48 -19.98 11.26
CA MET A 176 -13.28 -19.07 10.13
C MET A 176 -14.44 -18.10 9.92
N LEU A 177 -15.69 -18.57 10.05
CA LEU A 177 -16.89 -17.73 9.93
C LEU A 177 -16.95 -16.70 11.05
N SER A 178 -16.71 -17.11 12.29
CA SER A 178 -16.69 -16.21 13.45
C SER A 178 -15.62 -15.13 13.33
N ARG A 179 -14.42 -15.49 12.83
CA ARG A 179 -13.36 -14.50 12.57
C ARG A 179 -13.75 -13.48 11.51
N GLN A 180 -14.42 -13.93 10.44
CA GLN A 180 -14.93 -13.03 9.41
C GLN A 180 -15.98 -12.08 10.00
N ALA A 181 -16.89 -12.58 10.83
CA ALA A 181 -17.87 -11.76 11.54
C ALA A 181 -17.18 -10.66 12.38
N ARG A 182 -16.18 -11.02 13.19
CA ARG A 182 -15.39 -10.07 14.00
C ARG A 182 -14.75 -8.97 13.15
N THR A 183 -14.13 -9.35 12.03
CA THR A 183 -13.53 -8.40 11.08
C THR A 183 -14.56 -7.41 10.51
N LEU A 184 -15.79 -7.86 10.24
CA LEU A 184 -16.86 -7.00 9.74
C LEU A 184 -17.33 -6.01 10.82
N VAL A 185 -17.45 -6.44 12.08
CA VAL A 185 -17.80 -5.54 13.20
C VAL A 185 -16.71 -4.48 13.39
N GLU A 186 -15.43 -4.85 13.36
CA GLU A 186 -14.32 -3.89 13.48
C GLU A 186 -14.28 -2.88 12.33
N ARG A 187 -14.71 -3.28 11.13
CA ARG A 187 -14.87 -2.36 9.99
C ARG A 187 -16.07 -1.44 10.19
N ALA A 188 -17.19 -1.98 10.65
CA ALA A 188 -18.38 -1.19 10.97
C ALA A 188 -18.06 -0.13 12.04
N LEU A 189 -17.38 -0.51 13.12
CA LEU A 189 -16.93 0.42 14.16
C LEU A 189 -16.02 1.51 13.61
N ARG A 190 -15.04 1.18 12.75
CA ARG A 190 -14.19 2.21 12.13
C ARG A 190 -14.99 3.23 11.33
N LEU A 191 -16.06 2.83 10.65
CA LEU A 191 -16.94 3.74 9.93
C LEU A 191 -17.77 4.65 10.86
N VAL A 192 -17.96 4.24 12.11
CA VAL A 192 -18.74 4.98 13.13
C VAL A 192 -17.84 5.88 13.97
N GLU A 193 -16.73 5.35 14.47
CA GLU A 193 -15.81 6.05 15.38
C GLU A 193 -14.90 7.05 14.67
N THR A 194 -14.57 6.77 13.40
CA THR A 194 -13.74 7.65 12.59
C THR A 194 -14.64 8.28 11.54
N PRO A 195 -15.33 9.41 11.82
CA PRO A 195 -15.92 10.20 10.76
C PRO A 195 -14.78 10.46 9.77
N LEU A 196 -14.90 9.86 8.58
CA LEU A 196 -13.84 9.89 7.56
C LEU A 196 -13.36 11.34 7.49
N PRO A 197 -12.08 11.62 7.81
CA PRO A 197 -11.58 12.97 7.76
C PRO A 197 -11.93 13.52 6.38
N PRO A 198 -12.43 14.78 6.29
CA PRO A 198 -12.77 15.36 5.00
C PRO A 198 -11.56 15.16 4.10
N ILE A 199 -11.75 14.35 3.04
CA ILE A 199 -10.65 13.89 2.21
C ILE A 199 -9.89 15.16 1.76
N PRO A 200 -8.65 15.37 2.22
CA PRO A 200 -7.93 16.60 1.93
C PRO A 200 -7.84 16.78 0.42
N GLY A 201 -8.30 17.93 -0.09
CA GLY A 201 -8.34 18.22 -1.53
C GLY A 201 -9.60 17.76 -2.26
N VAL A 202 -10.67 17.37 -1.57
CA VAL A 202 -12.01 17.28 -2.17
C VAL A 202 -12.65 18.66 -2.12
N ASP A 203 -12.43 19.45 -3.17
CA ASP A 203 -13.12 20.71 -3.37
C ASP A 203 -14.51 20.48 -3.99
N SER A 204 -15.42 21.42 -3.77
CA SER A 204 -16.76 21.41 -4.37
C SER A 204 -16.70 21.26 -5.89
N SER A 205 -15.66 21.81 -6.54
CA SER A 205 -15.51 21.77 -8.00
C SER A 205 -15.28 20.35 -8.53
N ARG A 206 -14.49 19.54 -7.82
CA ARG A 206 -14.24 18.14 -8.17
C ARG A 206 -15.48 17.30 -7.96
N VAL A 207 -16.19 17.49 -6.85
CA VAL A 207 -17.42 16.72 -6.58
C VAL A 207 -18.48 17.02 -7.63
N ALA A 208 -18.68 18.30 -7.99
CA ALA A 208 -19.60 18.68 -9.06
C ALA A 208 -19.28 17.99 -10.40
N ARG A 209 -17.99 17.92 -10.79
CA ARG A 209 -17.57 17.22 -12.01
C ARG A 209 -17.83 15.72 -11.95
N GLU A 210 -17.67 15.09 -10.79
CA GLU A 210 -17.92 13.65 -10.64
C GLU A 210 -19.43 13.34 -10.64
N LEU A 211 -20.26 14.19 -10.03
CA LEU A 211 -21.73 14.11 -10.13
C LEU A 211 -22.18 14.21 -11.59
N GLU A 212 -21.79 15.28 -12.29
CA GLU A 212 -22.15 15.48 -13.70
C GLU A 212 -21.70 14.30 -14.59
N ARG A 213 -20.52 13.74 -14.31
CA ARG A 213 -20.03 12.55 -15.00
C ARG A 213 -20.88 11.31 -14.72
N THR A 214 -21.29 11.09 -13.48
CA THR A 214 -22.13 9.94 -13.11
C THR A 214 -23.55 10.09 -13.66
N ASP A 215 -24.14 11.30 -13.58
CA ASP A 215 -25.42 11.63 -14.23
C ASP A 215 -25.39 11.30 -15.72
N GLY A 216 -24.33 11.71 -16.43
CA GLY A 216 -24.15 11.39 -17.84
C GLY A 216 -24.11 9.88 -18.11
N ILE A 217 -23.44 9.10 -17.27
CA ILE A 217 -23.39 7.63 -17.38
C ILE A 217 -24.77 7.01 -17.10
N ILE A 218 -25.48 7.47 -16.07
CA ILE A 218 -26.83 6.98 -15.75
C ILE A 218 -27.76 7.22 -16.93
N GLU A 219 -27.72 8.42 -17.52
CA GLU A 219 -28.58 8.77 -18.64
C GLU A 219 -28.22 8.00 -19.92
N GLU A 220 -26.92 7.88 -20.23
CA GLU A 220 -26.43 7.12 -21.39
C GLU A 220 -26.92 5.66 -21.40
N TYR A 221 -26.92 5.01 -20.23
CA TYR A 221 -27.26 3.59 -20.12
C TYR A 221 -28.70 3.31 -19.69
N ARG A 222 -29.51 4.32 -19.42
CA ARG A 222 -30.91 4.19 -18.97
C ARG A 222 -31.70 3.26 -19.88
N ASP A 223 -31.83 3.60 -21.16
CA ASP A 223 -32.64 2.85 -22.11
C ASP A 223 -32.09 1.45 -22.38
N THR A 224 -30.76 1.30 -22.36
CA THR A 224 -30.09 0.01 -22.58
C THR A 224 -30.40 -0.96 -21.44
N ILE A 225 -30.36 -0.50 -20.19
CA ILE A 225 -30.63 -1.34 -19.03
C ILE A 225 -32.13 -1.61 -18.89
N THR A 226 -32.99 -0.60 -19.01
CA THR A 226 -34.45 -0.78 -18.88
C THR A 226 -35.03 -1.67 -19.97
N SER A 227 -34.51 -1.58 -21.20
CA SER A 227 -34.97 -2.41 -22.33
C SER A 227 -34.38 -3.83 -22.35
N SER A 228 -33.41 -4.13 -21.47
CA SER A 228 -32.75 -5.44 -21.43
C SER A 228 -33.66 -6.59 -20.99
N GLY A 229 -34.70 -6.28 -20.20
CA GLY A 229 -35.58 -7.27 -19.57
C GLY A 229 -34.94 -8.06 -18.41
N ASP A 230 -33.70 -7.76 -18.02
CA ASP A 230 -33.05 -8.37 -16.85
C ASP A 230 -33.47 -7.63 -15.58
N GLU A 231 -34.40 -8.23 -14.82
CA GLU A 231 -34.98 -7.64 -13.60
C GLU A 231 -33.91 -7.23 -12.57
N ARG A 232 -32.84 -8.02 -12.42
CA ARG A 232 -31.78 -7.72 -11.44
C ARG A 232 -30.91 -6.54 -11.88
N ALA A 233 -30.64 -6.43 -13.18
CA ALA A 233 -29.93 -5.28 -13.71
C ALA A 233 -30.77 -3.99 -13.57
N ILE A 234 -32.08 -4.09 -13.77
CA ILE A 234 -33.03 -2.99 -13.56
C ILE A 234 -33.07 -2.56 -12.09
N GLU A 235 -33.09 -3.52 -11.15
CA GLU A 235 -33.04 -3.25 -9.71
C GLU A 235 -31.74 -2.53 -9.31
N LEU A 236 -30.58 -3.01 -9.77
CA LEU A 236 -29.29 -2.35 -9.53
C LEU A 236 -29.24 -0.93 -10.10
N PHE A 237 -29.81 -0.71 -11.29
CA PHE A 237 -29.87 0.61 -11.91
C PHE A 237 -30.80 1.57 -11.17
N THR A 238 -31.91 1.05 -10.65
CA THR A 238 -32.85 1.82 -9.81
C THR A 238 -32.14 2.28 -8.54
N HIS A 239 -31.47 1.37 -7.85
CA HIS A 239 -30.67 1.69 -6.66
C HIS A 239 -29.54 2.69 -6.97
N ALA A 240 -28.88 2.56 -8.12
CA ALA A 240 -27.87 3.53 -8.55
C ALA A 240 -28.44 4.93 -8.72
N THR A 241 -29.64 5.05 -9.28
CA THR A 241 -30.33 6.34 -9.51
C THR A 241 -30.72 6.99 -8.18
N GLU A 242 -31.23 6.19 -7.23
CA GLU A 242 -31.54 6.65 -5.86
C GLU A 242 -30.26 7.13 -5.14
N THR A 243 -29.19 6.34 -5.22
CA THR A 243 -27.88 6.67 -4.61
C THR A 243 -27.30 7.97 -5.17
N GLU A 244 -27.44 8.22 -6.48
CA GLU A 244 -27.02 9.48 -7.08
C GLU A 244 -27.88 10.66 -6.61
N GLY A 245 -29.19 10.46 -6.44
CA GLY A 245 -30.08 11.46 -5.84
C GLY A 245 -29.67 11.86 -4.41
N ASP A 246 -29.27 10.88 -3.61
CA ASP A 246 -28.69 11.12 -2.27
C ASP A 246 -27.34 11.84 -2.37
N ALA A 247 -26.51 11.53 -3.38
CA ALA A 247 -25.25 12.21 -3.62
C ALA A 247 -25.46 13.71 -3.92
N HIS A 248 -26.44 14.05 -4.77
CA HIS A 248 -26.82 15.44 -5.06
C HIS A 248 -27.35 16.16 -3.82
N SER A 249 -28.15 15.48 -2.99
CA SER A 249 -28.66 16.04 -1.74
C SER A 249 -27.53 16.35 -0.75
N ALA A 250 -26.61 15.40 -0.55
CA ALA A 250 -25.42 15.59 0.28
C ALA A 250 -24.52 16.74 -0.24
N TYR A 251 -24.40 16.88 -1.56
CA TYR A 251 -23.66 17.99 -2.18
C TYR A 251 -24.32 19.35 -1.89
N GLY A 252 -25.64 19.44 -2.00
CA GLY A 252 -26.42 20.64 -1.70
C GLY A 252 -26.31 21.09 -0.24
N GLU A 253 -26.09 20.15 0.68
CA GLU A 253 -25.88 20.40 2.10
C GLU A 253 -24.41 20.69 2.48
N GLY A 254 -23.50 20.70 1.50
CA GLY A 254 -22.06 20.94 1.73
C GLY A 254 -21.30 19.72 2.25
N ARG A 255 -21.91 18.53 2.27
CA ARG A 255 -21.29 17.26 2.68
C ARG A 255 -20.50 16.63 1.53
N TYR A 256 -19.49 17.34 1.02
CA TYR A 256 -18.76 16.99 -0.21
C TYR A 256 -18.10 15.61 -0.21
N GLY A 257 -17.54 15.17 0.92
CA GLY A 257 -16.91 13.85 1.02
C GLY A 257 -17.93 12.71 0.88
N GLU A 258 -19.12 12.89 1.46
CA GLU A 258 -20.23 11.93 1.36
C GLU A 258 -20.83 11.92 -0.05
N ALA A 259 -21.06 13.10 -0.63
CA ALA A 259 -21.51 13.22 -2.02
C ALA A 259 -20.55 12.53 -3.00
N LEU A 260 -19.23 12.72 -2.85
CA LEU A 260 -18.23 12.04 -3.68
C LEU A 260 -18.28 10.51 -3.51
N ARG A 261 -18.47 10.03 -2.27
CA ARG A 261 -18.57 8.59 -2.01
C ARG A 261 -19.81 8.00 -2.69
N LEU A 262 -20.98 8.63 -2.48
CA LEU A 262 -22.26 8.18 -3.03
C LEU A 262 -22.24 8.18 -4.57
N THR A 263 -21.70 9.21 -5.22
CA THR A 263 -21.66 9.23 -6.70
C THR A 263 -20.73 8.17 -7.30
N LEU A 264 -19.62 7.86 -6.62
CA LEU A 264 -18.74 6.76 -7.03
C LEU A 264 -19.41 5.39 -6.84
N GLU A 265 -20.22 5.23 -5.79
CA GLU A 265 -21.01 4.04 -5.52
C GLU A 265 -22.12 3.85 -6.56
N ALA A 266 -22.91 4.90 -6.84
CA ALA A 266 -23.92 4.91 -7.90
C ALA A 266 -23.31 4.48 -9.24
N ARG A 267 -22.16 5.07 -9.62
CA ARG A 267 -21.42 4.67 -10.82
C ARG A 267 -21.04 3.20 -10.82
N ALA A 268 -20.56 2.66 -9.70
CA ALA A 268 -20.20 1.26 -9.59
C ALA A 268 -21.40 0.32 -9.75
N LEU A 269 -22.57 0.70 -9.24
CA LEU A 269 -23.84 -0.02 -9.40
C LEU A 269 -24.27 -0.04 -10.87
N VAL A 270 -24.26 1.10 -11.57
CA VAL A 270 -24.55 1.17 -13.02
C VAL A 270 -23.60 0.26 -13.81
N MET A 271 -22.29 0.34 -13.56
CA MET A 271 -21.30 -0.51 -14.25
C MET A 271 -21.46 -2.00 -13.94
N ARG A 272 -22.08 -2.35 -12.80
CA ARG A 272 -22.43 -3.75 -12.47
C ARG A 272 -23.67 -4.19 -13.25
N ALA A 273 -24.71 -3.36 -13.31
CA ALA A 273 -25.90 -3.62 -14.13
C ALA A 273 -25.53 -3.83 -15.60
N ILE A 274 -24.68 -2.97 -16.17
CA ILE A 274 -24.19 -3.08 -17.55
C ILE A 274 -23.47 -4.42 -17.77
N ARG A 275 -22.63 -4.85 -16.83
CA ARG A 275 -21.92 -6.13 -16.93
C ARG A 275 -22.87 -7.32 -16.91
N MET A 276 -23.99 -7.23 -16.18
CA MET A 276 -24.99 -8.29 -16.14
C MET A 276 -25.69 -8.45 -17.49
N ILE A 277 -26.19 -7.35 -18.07
CA ILE A 277 -26.92 -7.38 -19.35
C ILE A 277 -26.01 -7.65 -20.55
N SER A 278 -24.74 -7.28 -20.45
CA SER A 278 -23.73 -7.62 -21.46
C SER A 278 -23.40 -9.12 -21.43
N GLY A 279 -23.64 -9.79 -20.30
CA GLY A 279 -23.30 -11.18 -20.09
C GLY A 279 -21.78 -11.41 -20.01
N PRO A 280 -21.35 -12.57 -19.46
CA PRO A 280 -19.95 -12.95 -19.41
C PRO A 280 -19.38 -13.07 -20.83
N GLY A 281 -18.67 -12.01 -21.25
CA GLY A 281 -17.89 -11.98 -22.47
C GLY A 281 -18.45 -11.14 -23.61
N ARG A 282 -19.56 -10.40 -23.52
CA ARG A 282 -19.72 -9.31 -24.51
C ARG A 282 -18.83 -8.17 -24.06
N VAL A 283 -17.79 -7.92 -24.83
CA VAL A 283 -16.94 -6.76 -24.64
C VAL A 283 -17.61 -5.62 -25.38
N ASP A 284 -17.95 -4.56 -24.66
CA ASP A 284 -18.55 -3.35 -25.22
C ASP A 284 -17.61 -2.75 -26.27
N SER A 285 -18.15 -2.47 -27.46
CA SER A 285 -17.39 -1.87 -28.56
C SER A 285 -16.86 -0.49 -28.19
N SER A 286 -17.60 0.30 -27.42
CA SER A 286 -17.17 1.63 -26.97
C SER A 286 -15.90 1.54 -26.11
N PHE A 287 -15.88 0.58 -25.18
CA PHE A 287 -14.74 0.31 -24.31
C PHE A 287 -13.51 -0.13 -25.10
N VAL A 288 -13.68 -1.01 -26.10
CA VAL A 288 -12.55 -1.43 -26.95
C VAL A 288 -12.04 -0.28 -27.80
N ALA A 289 -12.93 0.56 -28.35
CA ALA A 289 -12.54 1.74 -29.11
C ALA A 289 -11.69 2.71 -28.27
N GLU A 290 -12.10 2.96 -27.01
CA GLU A 290 -11.32 3.81 -26.10
C GLU A 290 -9.97 3.19 -25.73
N ALA A 291 -9.94 1.86 -25.49
CA ALA A 291 -8.70 1.14 -25.22
C ALA A 291 -7.72 1.22 -26.40
N LEU A 292 -8.21 1.10 -27.64
CA LEU A 292 -7.43 1.29 -28.85
C LEU A 292 -6.84 2.71 -28.90
N ALA A 293 -7.69 3.74 -28.76
CA ALA A 293 -7.29 5.15 -28.80
C ALA A 293 -6.24 5.53 -27.74
N ARG A 294 -6.30 4.92 -26.54
CA ARG A 294 -5.25 5.10 -25.50
C ARG A 294 -3.94 4.46 -25.91
N THR A 295 -3.98 3.27 -26.51
CA THR A 295 -2.77 2.58 -26.98
C THR A 295 -2.13 3.30 -28.16
N ASP A 296 -2.92 3.89 -29.07
CA ASP A 296 -2.37 4.69 -30.19
C ASP A 296 -1.58 5.91 -29.68
N ARG A 297 -2.15 6.66 -28.73
CA ARG A 297 -1.46 7.79 -28.08
C ARG A 297 -0.19 7.36 -27.34
N LEU A 298 -0.15 6.13 -26.83
CA LEU A 298 1.06 5.58 -26.23
C LEU A 298 2.12 5.29 -27.30
N LEU A 299 1.74 4.67 -28.41
CA LEU A 299 2.64 4.34 -29.52
C LEU A 299 3.22 5.60 -30.18
N GLU A 300 2.39 6.63 -30.37
CA GLU A 300 2.81 7.95 -30.88
C GLU A 300 3.86 8.59 -29.95
N ARG A 301 3.64 8.55 -28.64
CA ARG A 301 4.66 9.03 -27.68
C ARG A 301 5.91 8.16 -27.68
N ALA A 302 5.76 6.85 -27.79
CA ALA A 302 6.89 5.91 -27.78
C ALA A 302 7.81 6.10 -28.99
N SER A 303 7.24 6.35 -30.18
CA SER A 303 8.01 6.56 -31.41
C SER A 303 8.76 7.88 -31.46
N ALA A 304 8.31 8.88 -30.68
CA ALA A 304 9.02 10.15 -30.52
C ALA A 304 10.27 10.05 -29.63
N ILE A 305 10.48 8.94 -28.92
CA ILE A 305 11.64 8.77 -28.02
C ILE A 305 12.86 8.34 -28.85
N PRO A 306 13.97 9.10 -28.86
CA PRO A 306 15.20 8.69 -29.53
C PRO A 306 15.73 7.39 -28.93
N CYS A 307 15.94 6.37 -29.76
CA CYS A 307 16.25 5.03 -29.29
C CYS A 307 17.38 4.39 -30.09
N SER A 308 18.50 4.07 -29.43
CA SER A 308 19.66 3.43 -30.05
C SER A 308 19.53 1.90 -30.11
N SER A 309 18.82 1.30 -29.15
CA SER A 309 18.62 -0.16 -29.08
C SER A 309 17.84 -0.68 -30.29
N SER A 310 18.38 -1.69 -30.98
CA SER A 310 17.69 -2.39 -32.07
C SER A 310 16.51 -3.21 -31.54
N GLU A 311 16.68 -3.91 -30.42
CA GLU A 311 15.59 -4.70 -29.78
C GLU A 311 14.39 -3.81 -29.42
N ALA A 312 14.66 -2.60 -28.92
CA ALA A 312 13.59 -1.67 -28.57
C ALA A 312 12.82 -1.18 -29.81
N ARG A 313 13.52 -0.94 -30.93
CA ARG A 313 12.90 -0.60 -32.21
C ARG A 313 12.07 -1.77 -32.76
N GLU A 314 12.57 -3.00 -32.65
CA GLU A 314 11.84 -4.21 -33.04
C GLU A 314 10.55 -4.37 -32.22
N LEU A 315 10.62 -4.24 -30.89
CA LEU A 315 9.44 -4.31 -30.02
C LEU A 315 8.42 -3.21 -30.32
N LEU A 316 8.86 -2.00 -30.66
CA LEU A 316 7.95 -0.91 -31.01
C LEU A 316 7.28 -1.14 -32.37
N ASN A 317 8.00 -1.71 -33.34
CA ASN A 317 7.43 -2.13 -34.62
C ASN A 317 6.38 -3.24 -34.41
N GLU A 318 6.71 -4.28 -33.63
CA GLU A 318 5.78 -5.36 -33.29
C GLU A 318 4.54 -4.84 -32.55
N ALA A 319 4.71 -3.89 -31.62
CA ALA A 319 3.60 -3.24 -30.94
C ALA A 319 2.67 -2.50 -31.91
N THR A 320 3.24 -1.82 -32.91
CA THR A 320 2.49 -1.08 -33.94
C THR A 320 1.71 -2.03 -34.85
N GLU A 321 2.33 -3.11 -35.30
CA GLU A 321 1.68 -4.15 -36.11
C GLU A 321 0.56 -4.88 -35.33
N THR A 322 0.81 -5.17 -34.06
CA THR A 322 -0.18 -5.79 -33.16
C THR A 322 -1.38 -4.86 -32.95
N GLN A 323 -1.15 -3.55 -32.78
CA GLN A 323 -2.22 -2.56 -32.67
C GLN A 323 -3.01 -2.42 -33.97
N ALA A 324 -2.36 -2.50 -35.14
CA ALA A 324 -3.06 -2.51 -36.43
C ALA A 324 -3.98 -3.74 -36.55
N SER A 325 -3.49 -4.93 -36.14
CA SER A 325 -4.30 -6.15 -36.09
C SER A 325 -5.46 -6.04 -35.09
N ALA A 326 -5.26 -5.36 -33.95
CA ALA A 326 -6.32 -5.06 -33.00
C ALA A 326 -7.45 -4.22 -33.63
N ARG A 327 -7.11 -3.25 -34.49
CA ARG A 327 -8.10 -2.46 -35.24
C ARG A 327 -8.85 -3.28 -36.28
N THR A 328 -8.16 -4.13 -37.04
CA THR A 328 -8.82 -5.04 -37.99
C THR A 328 -9.80 -5.97 -37.27
N ALA A 329 -9.40 -6.52 -36.11
CA ALA A 329 -10.30 -7.34 -35.28
C ALA A 329 -11.51 -6.54 -34.78
N PHE A 330 -11.31 -5.27 -34.41
CA PHE A 330 -12.38 -4.37 -33.98
C PHE A 330 -13.39 -4.09 -35.11
N GLU A 331 -12.90 -3.77 -36.30
CA GLU A 331 -13.72 -3.53 -37.50
C GLU A 331 -14.50 -4.78 -37.93
N ALA A 332 -13.93 -5.97 -37.70
CA ALA A 332 -14.60 -7.25 -37.93
C ALA A 332 -15.63 -7.63 -36.83
N GLY A 333 -15.85 -6.78 -35.83
CA GLY A 333 -16.76 -7.04 -34.69
C GLY A 333 -16.20 -8.03 -33.65
N ASN A 334 -14.93 -8.41 -33.76
CA ASN A 334 -14.26 -9.35 -32.85
C ASN A 334 -13.69 -8.63 -31.62
N TYR A 335 -14.54 -7.98 -30.84
CA TYR A 335 -14.13 -7.06 -29.74
C TYR A 335 -13.24 -7.70 -28.67
N ARG A 336 -13.46 -8.98 -28.33
CA ARG A 336 -12.57 -9.70 -27.39
C ARG A 336 -11.14 -9.78 -27.90
N GLU A 337 -10.99 -10.12 -29.17
CA GLU A 337 -9.68 -10.30 -29.79
C GLU A 337 -8.99 -8.94 -29.96
N ALA A 338 -9.74 -7.92 -30.40
CA ALA A 338 -9.25 -6.55 -30.44
C ALA A 338 -8.75 -6.06 -29.07
N LEU A 339 -9.49 -6.33 -27.99
CA LEU A 339 -9.07 -5.96 -26.63
C LEU A 339 -7.81 -6.72 -26.19
N ARG A 340 -7.72 -8.02 -26.50
CA ARG A 340 -6.54 -8.84 -26.20
C ARG A 340 -5.30 -8.29 -26.93
N LEU A 341 -5.42 -8.03 -28.23
CA LEU A 341 -4.34 -7.53 -29.07
C LEU A 341 -3.90 -6.11 -28.66
N THR A 342 -4.82 -5.19 -28.36
CA THR A 342 -4.41 -3.83 -27.93
C THR A 342 -3.69 -3.82 -26.57
N ASN A 343 -4.06 -4.73 -25.65
CA ASN A 343 -3.34 -4.89 -24.39
C ASN A 343 -1.93 -5.46 -24.61
N LEU A 344 -1.76 -6.41 -25.54
CA LEU A 344 -0.45 -6.92 -25.94
C LEU A 344 0.41 -5.79 -26.55
N ALA A 345 -0.13 -5.04 -27.52
CA ALA A 345 0.54 -3.89 -28.12
C ALA A 345 1.00 -2.88 -27.06
N ARG A 346 0.15 -2.55 -26.09
CA ARG A 346 0.49 -1.66 -24.97
C ARG A 346 1.67 -2.20 -24.15
N SER A 347 1.68 -3.50 -23.85
CA SER A 347 2.77 -4.13 -23.07
C SER A 347 4.11 -4.10 -23.81
N LEU A 348 4.10 -4.36 -25.13
CA LEU A 348 5.27 -4.29 -26.00
C LEU A 348 5.80 -2.85 -26.08
N ALA A 349 4.91 -1.87 -26.28
CA ALA A 349 5.28 -0.45 -26.31
C ALA A 349 5.94 0.01 -25.00
N LEU A 350 5.38 -0.36 -23.84
CA LEU A 350 5.98 -0.04 -22.53
C LEU A 350 7.33 -0.73 -22.31
N ARG A 351 7.54 -1.93 -22.88
CA ARG A 351 8.86 -2.59 -22.86
C ARG A 351 9.86 -1.87 -23.77
N ALA A 352 9.46 -1.48 -24.97
CA ALA A 352 10.28 -0.69 -25.89
C ALA A 352 10.70 0.64 -25.25
N ILE A 353 9.75 1.40 -24.67
CA ILE A 353 10.04 2.66 -23.96
C ILE A 353 11.10 2.43 -22.86
N ARG A 354 10.98 1.35 -22.09
CA ARG A 354 11.96 1.02 -21.05
C ARG A 354 13.35 0.77 -21.64
N LEU A 355 13.46 0.02 -22.74
CA LEU A 355 14.75 -0.22 -23.39
C LEU A 355 15.33 1.05 -24.03
N CYS A 356 14.49 1.92 -24.59
CA CYS A 356 14.91 3.22 -25.14
C CYS A 356 15.36 4.20 -24.04
N GLY A 357 14.76 4.11 -22.85
CA GLY A 357 15.11 4.89 -21.67
C GLY A 357 16.17 4.27 -20.76
N GLY A 358 17.01 3.34 -21.25
CA GLY A 358 18.12 2.76 -20.45
C GLY A 358 17.81 1.44 -19.72
N GLY A 359 16.81 0.69 -20.16
CA GLY A 359 16.49 -0.62 -19.61
C GLY A 359 17.50 -1.70 -20.04
N ALA A 360 18.39 -2.10 -19.13
CA ALA A 360 19.22 -3.32 -19.16
C ALA A 360 20.41 -3.37 -20.15
N GLY A 361 20.86 -2.22 -20.66
CA GLY A 361 22.21 -2.09 -21.19
C GLY A 361 23.21 -1.73 -20.08
N PRO A 362 24.54 -1.89 -20.31
CA PRO A 362 25.56 -1.31 -19.43
C PRO A 362 25.24 0.18 -19.27
N VAL A 363 25.07 0.57 -18.01
CA VAL A 363 24.51 1.85 -17.62
C VAL A 363 25.27 2.99 -18.30
N ALA A 364 24.57 3.72 -19.17
CA ALA A 364 25.12 4.92 -19.77
C ALA A 364 25.27 5.99 -18.68
N THR A 365 26.28 6.84 -18.79
CA THR A 365 26.50 7.98 -17.87
C THR A 365 25.28 8.90 -17.71
N SER A 366 24.30 8.83 -18.62
CA SER A 366 23.00 9.50 -18.51
C SER A 366 22.12 9.00 -17.37
N ASP A 367 22.22 7.74 -16.98
CA ASP A 367 21.35 7.17 -15.93
C ASP A 367 21.80 7.62 -14.54
N SER A 368 23.12 7.84 -14.36
CA SER A 368 23.67 8.43 -13.14
C SER A 368 23.07 9.81 -12.85
N ALA A 369 22.93 10.66 -13.87
CA ALA A 369 22.33 11.98 -13.70
C ALA A 369 20.82 11.91 -13.39
N MET A 370 20.10 10.95 -13.99
CA MET A 370 18.68 10.74 -13.68
C MET A 370 18.47 10.26 -12.25
N VAL A 371 19.23 9.25 -11.82
CA VAL A 371 19.12 8.70 -10.46
C VAL A 371 19.58 9.73 -9.43
N ALA A 372 20.64 10.50 -9.70
CA ALA A 372 21.04 11.62 -8.85
C ALA A 372 19.93 12.67 -8.67
N ASN A 373 19.21 13.00 -9.75
CA ASN A 373 18.07 13.91 -9.67
C ASN A 373 16.90 13.33 -8.85
N GLU A 374 16.63 12.03 -8.97
CA GLU A 374 15.57 11.37 -8.19
C GLU A 374 15.94 11.25 -6.70
N LEU A 375 17.21 10.94 -6.40
CA LEU A 375 17.75 10.97 -5.04
C LEU A 375 17.59 12.37 -4.43
N ALA A 376 18.06 13.42 -5.13
CA ALA A 376 17.96 14.80 -4.66
C ALA A 376 16.51 15.28 -4.45
N ARG A 377 15.56 14.82 -5.27
CA ARG A 377 14.13 15.10 -5.07
C ARG A 377 13.59 14.44 -3.81
N THR A 378 13.97 13.19 -3.55
CA THR A 378 13.55 12.47 -2.34
C THR A 378 14.19 13.09 -1.09
N ASP A 379 15.46 13.50 -1.14
CA ASP A 379 16.13 14.24 -0.06
C ASP A 379 15.43 15.56 0.27
N ALA A 380 15.05 16.33 -0.76
CA ALA A 380 14.31 17.58 -0.56
C ALA A 380 12.98 17.32 0.16
N LEU A 381 12.28 16.24 -0.20
CA LEU A 381 11.03 15.83 0.44
C LEU A 381 11.24 15.40 1.90
N ILE A 382 12.30 14.61 2.17
CA ILE A 382 12.69 14.19 3.53
C ILE A 382 13.00 15.42 4.39
N ALA A 383 13.80 16.35 3.87
CA ALA A 383 14.18 17.57 4.58
C ALA A 383 12.98 18.50 4.85
N GLU A 384 12.06 18.61 3.90
CA GLU A 384 10.85 19.43 4.02
C GLU A 384 9.86 18.87 5.03
N LEU A 385 9.61 17.55 5.00
CA LEU A 385 8.55 16.93 5.81
C LEU A 385 9.04 16.42 7.17
N GLY A 386 10.32 16.09 7.30
CA GLY A 386 10.90 15.51 8.52
C GLY A 386 10.62 16.31 9.80
N PRO A 387 10.86 17.63 9.85
CA PRO A 387 10.59 18.42 11.05
C PRO A 387 9.11 18.38 11.48
N ALA A 388 8.18 18.45 10.53
CA ALA A 388 6.75 18.44 10.81
C ALA A 388 6.25 17.06 11.23
N ILE A 389 6.74 15.99 10.60
CA ILE A 389 6.44 14.61 10.99
C ILE A 389 6.94 14.35 12.42
N ASN A 390 8.17 14.74 12.75
CA ASN A 390 8.73 14.59 14.09
C ASN A 390 7.97 15.42 15.14
N ALA A 391 7.56 16.63 14.80
CA ALA A 391 6.79 17.51 15.70
C ALA A 391 5.36 17.00 15.96
N SER A 392 4.81 16.13 15.09
CA SER A 392 3.47 15.57 15.27
C SER A 392 3.34 14.69 16.53
N GLY A 393 4.46 14.13 17.01
CA GLY A 393 4.48 13.20 18.13
C GLY A 393 3.82 11.84 17.85
N ASN A 394 3.41 11.57 16.60
CA ASN A 394 2.85 10.28 16.21
C ASN A 394 3.98 9.24 16.06
N PRO A 395 4.08 8.22 16.94
CA PRO A 395 5.20 7.28 16.92
C PRO A 395 5.23 6.39 15.67
N GLU A 396 4.07 6.07 15.10
CA GLU A 396 3.97 5.26 13.87
C GLU A 396 4.46 6.06 12.66
N ALA A 397 4.03 7.33 12.55
CA ALA A 397 4.50 8.24 11.51
C ALA A 397 6.03 8.43 11.56
N ILE A 398 6.59 8.62 12.77
CA ILE A 398 8.04 8.75 12.97
C ILE A 398 8.77 7.46 12.59
N SER A 399 8.24 6.29 12.97
CA SER A 399 8.83 4.99 12.61
C SER A 399 8.88 4.80 11.09
N THR A 400 7.77 5.02 10.39
CA THR A 400 7.70 4.91 8.93
C THR A 400 8.58 5.93 8.22
N PHE A 401 8.69 7.15 8.76
CA PHE A 401 9.61 8.15 8.23
C PHE A 401 11.07 7.71 8.33
N ASN A 402 11.49 7.18 9.49
CA ASN A 402 12.85 6.70 9.71
C ASN A 402 13.18 5.50 8.81
N GLU A 403 12.23 4.61 8.58
CA GLU A 403 12.37 3.52 7.60
C GLU A 403 12.57 4.09 6.18
N GLY A 404 11.79 5.12 5.80
CA GLY A 404 11.98 5.84 4.55
C GLY A 404 13.36 6.48 4.40
N VAL A 405 13.91 7.06 5.48
CA VAL A 405 15.29 7.58 5.50
C VAL A 405 16.31 6.46 5.32
N SER A 406 16.14 5.32 5.99
CA SER A 406 17.03 4.15 5.85
C SER A 406 17.08 3.65 4.40
N HIS A 407 15.93 3.55 3.73
CA HIS A 407 15.89 3.19 2.30
C HIS A 407 16.58 4.23 1.42
N GLN A 408 16.50 5.51 1.75
CA GLN A 408 17.22 6.55 1.00
C GLN A 408 18.74 6.42 1.18
N ASP A 409 19.22 6.06 2.37
CA ASP A 409 20.64 5.79 2.62
C ASP A 409 21.14 4.57 1.82
N GLU A 410 20.35 3.49 1.77
CA GLU A 410 20.62 2.32 0.93
C GLU A 410 20.64 2.69 -0.56
N ALA A 411 19.73 3.58 -0.99
CA ALA A 411 19.71 4.10 -2.35
C ALA A 411 21.03 4.82 -2.71
N TYR A 412 21.60 5.60 -1.78
CA TYR A 412 22.92 6.22 -1.95
C TYR A 412 24.06 5.20 -1.99
N ALA A 413 23.98 4.15 -1.16
CA ALA A 413 24.97 3.07 -1.18
C ALA A 413 25.01 2.40 -2.57
N HIS A 414 23.85 1.99 -3.09
CA HIS A 414 23.73 1.44 -4.44
C HIS A 414 24.20 2.43 -5.52
N PHE A 415 23.83 3.71 -5.42
CA PHE A 415 24.27 4.73 -6.36
C PHE A 415 25.80 4.87 -6.41
N SER A 416 26.45 4.87 -5.25
CA SER A 416 27.90 4.94 -5.14
C SER A 416 28.62 3.70 -5.66
N ALA A 417 27.98 2.53 -5.57
CA ALA A 417 28.45 1.27 -6.15
C ALA A 417 28.25 1.18 -7.67
N GLY A 418 27.54 2.15 -8.29
CA GLY A 418 27.17 2.12 -9.70
C GLY A 418 25.94 1.26 -9.99
N GLU A 419 25.23 0.80 -8.96
CA GLU A 419 24.03 -0.03 -9.02
C GLU A 419 22.77 0.85 -9.17
N TYR A 420 22.74 1.65 -10.24
CA TYR A 420 21.73 2.70 -10.43
C TYR A 420 20.28 2.21 -10.46
N ARG A 421 20.03 0.95 -10.83
CA ARG A 421 18.69 0.35 -10.81
C ARG A 421 18.18 0.12 -9.41
N ASP A 422 19.03 -0.44 -8.56
CA ASP A 422 18.70 -0.74 -7.17
C ASP A 422 18.58 0.58 -6.40
N ALA A 423 19.48 1.54 -6.65
CA ALA A 423 19.35 2.91 -6.15
C ALA A 423 18.00 3.56 -6.50
N LEU A 424 17.53 3.41 -7.75
CA LEU A 424 16.24 3.97 -8.17
C LEU A 424 15.04 3.23 -7.54
N ALA A 425 15.18 1.93 -7.28
CA ALA A 425 14.15 1.16 -6.59
C ALA A 425 14.03 1.63 -5.13
N GLU A 426 15.16 1.68 -4.42
CA GLU A 426 15.22 2.10 -3.01
C GLU A 426 14.73 3.55 -2.82
N THR A 427 15.15 4.50 -3.67
CA THR A 427 14.68 5.89 -3.52
C THR A 427 13.17 6.05 -3.76
N ARG A 428 12.55 5.17 -4.55
CA ARG A 428 11.08 5.17 -4.74
C ARG A 428 10.35 4.62 -3.53
N ILE A 429 10.89 3.57 -2.91
CA ILE A 429 10.39 3.02 -1.65
C ILE A 429 10.49 4.10 -0.56
N ALA A 430 11.66 4.71 -0.41
CA ALA A 430 11.90 5.83 0.50
C ALA A 430 10.86 6.94 0.34
N ARG A 431 10.65 7.43 -0.90
CA ARG A 431 9.68 8.48 -1.20
C ARG A 431 8.26 8.09 -0.80
N GLN A 432 7.84 6.86 -1.09
CA GLN A 432 6.51 6.38 -0.74
C GLN A 432 6.31 6.34 0.78
N LEU A 433 7.30 5.84 1.53
CA LEU A 433 7.26 5.78 3.00
C LEU A 433 7.22 7.18 3.62
N VAL A 434 8.02 8.12 3.12
CA VAL A 434 8.01 9.52 3.60
C VAL A 434 6.64 10.19 3.37
N ILE A 435 6.05 9.97 2.19
CA ILE A 435 4.70 10.47 1.88
C ILE A 435 3.66 9.86 2.83
N GLN A 436 3.72 8.54 3.06
CA GLN A 436 2.82 7.85 3.97
C GLN A 436 2.96 8.35 5.40
N ALA A 437 4.19 8.54 5.89
CA ALA A 437 4.47 9.12 7.19
C ALA A 437 3.88 10.53 7.34
N ALA A 438 4.00 11.38 6.31
CA ALA A 438 3.37 12.69 6.29
C ALA A 438 1.85 12.62 6.41
N MET A 439 1.19 11.69 5.70
CA MET A 439 -0.25 11.48 5.83
C MET A 439 -0.66 11.04 7.24
N MET A 440 0.09 10.11 7.85
CA MET A 440 -0.15 9.64 9.22
C MET A 440 0.06 10.74 10.27
N ALA A 441 0.99 11.66 10.02
CA ALA A 441 1.26 12.81 10.87
C ALA A 441 0.31 14.00 10.63
N GLY A 442 -0.58 13.93 9.62
CA GLY A 442 -1.44 15.06 9.23
C GLY A 442 -0.67 16.24 8.62
N VAL A 443 0.53 15.99 8.08
CA VAL A 443 1.37 17.01 7.45
C VAL A 443 0.98 17.15 5.97
N PRO A 444 0.70 18.38 5.48
CA PRO A 444 0.34 18.60 4.08
C PRO A 444 1.51 18.27 3.15
N ILE A 445 1.24 17.54 2.05
CA ILE A 445 2.27 17.11 1.10
C ILE A 445 2.54 18.24 0.08
N PRO A 446 3.82 18.59 -0.20
CA PRO A 446 4.17 19.67 -1.10
C PRO A 446 3.77 19.32 -2.54
N GLY A 447 3.10 20.25 -3.24
CA GLY A 447 2.63 20.03 -4.60
C GLY A 447 1.41 19.10 -4.75
N GLY A 448 0.78 18.69 -3.64
CA GLY A 448 -0.48 17.97 -3.67
C GLY A 448 -1.61 18.84 -4.25
N PRO A 449 -2.54 18.26 -5.06
CA PRO A 449 -3.70 18.97 -5.57
C PRO A 449 -4.62 19.37 -4.42
N GLY A 450 -4.53 20.63 -3.98
CA GLY A 450 -5.33 21.16 -2.87
C GLY A 450 -4.67 22.25 -2.05
N CYS A 451 -3.35 22.48 -2.19
CA CYS A 451 -2.73 23.66 -1.59
C CYS A 451 -3.10 24.90 -2.42
N PRO A 452 -3.91 25.86 -1.89
CA PRO A 452 -4.10 27.14 -2.56
C PRO A 452 -2.71 27.76 -2.74
N GLY A 453 -2.30 27.97 -3.99
CA GLY A 453 -0.96 28.43 -4.33
C GLY A 453 -0.57 29.59 -3.43
N GLY A 454 0.47 29.39 -2.62
CA GLY A 454 0.97 30.40 -1.69
C GLY A 454 1.19 31.70 -2.46
N GLY A 455 0.38 32.71 -2.13
CA GLY A 455 0.58 34.05 -2.64
C GLY A 455 2.01 34.46 -2.34
N GLY A 456 2.82 34.64 -3.39
CA GLY A 456 4.18 35.12 -3.24
C GLY A 456 4.20 36.39 -2.38
N PRO A 457 5.27 36.62 -1.59
CA PRO A 457 5.34 37.75 -0.69
C PRO A 457 5.12 39.02 -1.51
N GLY A 458 3.97 39.65 -1.31
CA GLY A 458 3.65 40.94 -1.89
C GLY A 458 4.74 41.91 -1.48
N GLY A 459 5.55 42.32 -2.46
CA GLY A 459 6.56 43.34 -2.29
C GLY A 459 5.88 44.62 -1.83
N GLY A 460 5.99 44.91 -0.54
CA GLY A 460 5.67 46.20 0.03
C GLY A 460 6.65 47.23 -0.53
N GLY A 461 6.27 47.85 -1.65
CA GLY A 461 6.88 49.08 -2.13
C GLY A 461 6.63 50.20 -1.13
N ARG A 462 7.71 50.82 -0.68
CA ARG A 462 7.70 52.16 -0.10
C ARG A 462 7.61 53.21 -1.20
#